data_AF-A0A6V7IPZ6-F1
#
_entry.id   AF-A0A6V7IPZ6-F1
#
_cell.length_a   1.000
_cell.length_b   1.000
_cell.length_c   1.000
_cell.angle_alpha   90.00
_cell.angle_beta   90.00
_cell.angle_gamma   90.00
#
_symmetry.space_group_name_H-M   'P 1'
#
loop_
_entity.id
_entity.type
_entity.pdbx_description
1 polymer ?
#
loop_
_entity_poly.entity_id
_entity_poly.type
_entity_poly.pdbx_seq_one_letter_code
_entity_poly.pdbx_strand_id
1 'polypeptide(L)'
;YTKKIVKSFNSDPYFAFFWEASLTHDFFNYPSLGDDTYIKTIKKFYKDGLMNNTALIVMSDHGMRWGDFRQTYQGRIEGSLPFVFLILPKWWRKKYTMAFANLKRNAASLTTPYDLYETLLDLLDPEATEEDEIRRRTKVINAVEDEKLLPRGISWFLPIPDYRTCDLAGIP
;
A
#
# COMPACT_ATOMS: atom_id res chain seq x y z
N TYR A 1 6.77 19.65 -4.18
CA TYR A 1 7.51 18.94 -5.25
C TYR A 1 6.64 17.94 -6.02
N THR A 2 5.81 17.14 -5.35
CA THR A 2 4.92 16.12 -5.93
C THR A 2 4.18 16.56 -7.20
N LYS A 3 3.44 17.68 -7.15
CA LYS A 3 2.70 18.20 -8.31
C LYS A 3 3.57 18.50 -9.52
N LYS A 4 4.82 18.94 -9.33
CA LYS A 4 5.74 19.23 -10.44
C LYS A 4 6.17 17.94 -11.13
N ILE A 5 6.59 16.94 -10.35
CA ILE A 5 7.04 15.63 -10.87
C ILE A 5 5.91 14.94 -11.64
N VAL A 6 4.73 14.78 -11.03
CA VAL A 6 3.59 14.09 -11.67
C VAL A 6 3.18 14.78 -12.98
N LYS A 7 3.29 16.11 -13.06
CA LYS A 7 2.98 16.85 -14.30
C LYS A 7 4.08 16.76 -15.35
N SER A 8 5.34 16.90 -14.94
CA SER A 8 6.48 16.90 -15.86
C SER A 8 6.71 15.54 -16.50
N PHE A 9 6.50 14.45 -15.77
CA PHE A 9 6.74 13.08 -16.23
C PHE A 9 5.46 12.31 -16.56
N ASN A 10 4.34 13.00 -16.82
CA ASN A 10 3.05 12.34 -17.10
C ASN A 10 3.08 11.43 -18.36
N SER A 11 4.09 11.61 -19.22
CA SER A 11 4.28 10.85 -20.46
C SER A 11 5.42 9.83 -20.39
N ASP A 12 6.19 9.81 -19.30
CA ASP A 12 7.35 8.94 -19.13
C ASP A 12 7.17 8.03 -17.91
N PRO A 13 7.72 6.81 -17.90
CA PRO A 13 7.78 6.01 -16.68
C PRO A 13 8.57 6.74 -15.59
N TYR A 14 8.01 6.83 -14.39
CA TYR A 14 8.70 7.43 -13.24
C TYR A 14 8.39 6.69 -11.95
N PHE A 15 9.36 6.72 -11.03
CA PHE A 15 9.17 6.39 -9.62
C PHE A 15 9.53 7.63 -8.79
N ALA A 16 8.63 8.03 -7.90
CA ALA A 16 8.85 9.21 -7.05
C ALA A 16 8.47 8.89 -5.60
N PHE A 17 9.42 9.10 -4.70
CA PHE A 17 9.25 8.91 -3.27
C PHE A 17 9.36 10.26 -2.55
N PHE A 18 8.32 10.62 -1.80
CA PHE A 18 8.27 11.85 -1.01
C PHE A 18 7.99 11.46 0.44
N TRP A 19 8.83 11.93 1.36
CA TRP A 19 8.68 11.66 2.78
C TRP A 19 8.45 12.97 3.54
N GLU A 20 7.32 13.07 4.24
CA GLU A 20 6.90 14.26 4.98
C GLU A 20 6.81 13.91 6.47
N ALA A 21 7.52 14.66 7.32
CA ALA A 21 7.51 14.45 8.78
C ALA A 21 6.92 15.65 9.55
N SER A 22 7.05 16.86 9.03
CA SER A 22 6.80 18.10 9.80
C SER A 22 5.38 18.24 10.34
N LEU A 23 4.37 17.71 9.64
CA LEU A 23 2.96 17.78 10.08
C LEU A 23 2.51 16.55 10.88
N THR A 24 3.22 15.43 10.77
CA THR A 24 2.69 14.11 11.14
C THR A 24 3.53 13.37 12.17
N HIS A 25 4.77 13.80 12.41
CA HIS A 25 5.71 13.08 13.26
C HIS A 25 5.53 13.37 14.75
N ASP A 26 5.54 14.64 15.15
CA ASP A 26 5.68 15.02 16.58
C ASP A 26 4.36 15.34 17.29
N PHE A 27 3.32 15.73 16.55
CA PHE A 27 2.11 16.31 17.13
C PHE A 27 0.85 15.58 16.67
N PHE A 28 0.08 15.05 17.64
CA PHE A 28 -1.15 14.30 17.39
C PHE A 28 -2.15 15.03 16.50
N ASN A 29 -2.31 16.34 16.71
CA ASN A 29 -3.39 17.12 16.11
C ASN A 29 -2.98 17.81 14.80
N TYR A 30 -1.69 17.86 14.48
CA TYR A 30 -1.19 18.58 13.30
C TYR A 30 -1.48 17.91 11.95
N PRO A 31 -1.64 16.57 11.83
CA PRO A 31 -2.04 15.95 10.56
C PRO A 31 -3.30 16.58 9.95
N SER A 32 -4.26 16.96 10.80
CA SER A 32 -5.53 17.60 10.38
C SER A 32 -5.33 18.93 9.61
N LEU A 33 -4.21 19.62 9.83
CA LEU A 33 -3.87 20.86 9.11
C LEU A 33 -3.49 20.60 7.64
N GLY A 34 -3.04 19.38 7.34
CA GLY A 34 -2.64 18.96 5.99
C GLY A 34 -3.79 18.40 5.14
N ASP A 35 -4.83 17.85 5.77
CA ASP A 35 -5.94 17.13 5.12
C ASP A 35 -6.52 17.89 3.92
N ASP A 36 -6.81 19.18 4.14
CA ASP A 36 -7.42 20.07 3.16
C ASP A 36 -6.52 20.29 1.93
N THR A 37 -5.20 20.28 2.14
CA THR A 37 -4.20 20.40 1.07
C THR A 37 -4.05 19.09 0.31
N TYR A 38 -4.01 17.93 1.00
CA TYR A 38 -3.94 16.63 0.35
C TYR A 38 -5.16 16.36 -0.52
N ILE A 39 -6.38 16.58 -0.01
CA ILE A 39 -7.61 16.32 -0.76
C ILE A 39 -7.73 17.23 -1.99
N LYS A 40 -7.40 18.52 -1.87
CA LYS A 40 -7.39 19.46 -3.00
C LYS A 40 -6.38 19.02 -4.07
N THR A 41 -5.21 18.55 -3.65
CA THR A 41 -4.15 18.08 -4.56
C THR A 41 -4.57 16.80 -5.30
N ILE A 42 -5.07 15.78 -4.59
CA ILE A 42 -5.52 14.52 -5.19
C ILE A 42 -6.70 14.77 -6.14
N LYS A 43 -7.70 15.57 -5.74
CA LYS A 43 -8.81 15.97 -6.63
C LYS A 43 -8.32 16.68 -7.90
N LYS A 44 -7.32 17.56 -7.77
CA LYS A 44 -6.68 18.20 -8.93
C LYS A 44 -6.02 17.18 -9.85
N PHE A 45 -5.31 16.19 -9.31
CA PHE A 45 -4.68 15.13 -10.12
C PHE A 45 -5.70 14.32 -10.91
N TYR A 46 -6.84 13.98 -10.30
CA TYR A 46 -7.94 13.34 -11.01
C TYR A 46 -8.53 14.24 -12.11
N LYS A 47 -8.81 15.52 -11.79
CA LYS A 47 -9.38 16.47 -12.76
C LYS A 47 -8.45 16.71 -13.95
N ASP A 48 -7.15 16.75 -13.72
CA ASP A 48 -6.12 16.96 -14.75
C ASP A 48 -5.78 15.66 -15.51
N GLY A 49 -6.43 14.53 -15.21
CA GLY A 49 -6.21 13.24 -15.89
C GLY A 49 -4.92 12.51 -15.49
N LEU A 50 -4.14 13.04 -14.54
CA LEU A 50 -2.84 12.51 -14.14
C LEU A 50 -2.97 11.11 -13.48
N MET A 51 -4.04 10.89 -12.72
CA MET A 51 -4.32 9.59 -12.09
C MET A 51 -4.65 8.45 -13.07
N ASN A 52 -4.72 8.72 -14.37
CA ASN A 52 -4.90 7.66 -15.37
C ASN A 52 -3.61 6.86 -15.59
N ASN A 53 -2.43 7.43 -15.35
CA ASN A 53 -1.16 6.76 -15.60
C ASN A 53 -0.31 6.64 -14.32
N THR A 54 -0.92 6.85 -13.15
CA THR A 54 -0.21 6.88 -11.86
C THR A 54 -0.88 5.92 -10.87
N ALA A 55 -0.09 4.98 -10.34
CA ALA A 55 -0.38 4.35 -9.05
C ALA A 55 0.13 5.28 -7.94
N LEU A 56 -0.73 5.64 -6.99
CA LEU A 56 -0.38 6.47 -5.84
C LEU A 56 -0.42 5.63 -4.58
N ILE A 57 0.68 5.63 -3.84
CA ILE A 57 0.78 5.04 -2.51
C ILE A 57 0.90 6.18 -1.50
N VAL A 58 0.06 6.15 -0.47
CA VAL A 58 0.15 7.05 0.68
C VAL A 58 0.34 6.17 1.91
N MET A 59 1.45 6.32 2.61
CA MET A 59 1.82 5.40 3.68
C MET A 59 2.50 6.12 4.85
N SER A 60 2.53 5.43 5.98
CA SER A 60 3.42 5.71 7.10
C SER A 60 4.28 4.48 7.43
N ASP A 61 5.44 4.69 8.04
CA ASP A 61 6.31 3.63 8.55
C ASP A 61 5.93 3.22 9.99
N HIS A 62 5.21 4.09 10.70
CA HIS A 62 4.65 3.84 12.02
C HIS A 62 3.42 4.73 12.28
N GLY A 63 2.70 4.46 13.36
CA GLY A 63 1.78 5.45 13.96
C GLY A 63 2.51 6.33 14.97
N MET A 64 1.81 7.07 15.84
CA MET A 64 2.50 8.03 16.70
C MET A 64 3.32 7.37 17.82
N ARG A 65 4.63 7.61 17.84
CA ARG A 65 5.57 6.99 18.79
C ARG A 65 6.09 7.93 19.89
N TRP A 66 5.61 9.18 19.91
CA TRP A 66 6.09 10.22 20.82
C TRP A 66 4.95 10.93 21.56
N GLY A 67 5.33 11.70 22.58
CA GLY A 67 4.44 12.53 23.37
C GLY A 67 3.55 11.76 24.36
N ASP A 68 2.78 12.50 25.14
CA ASP A 68 1.95 11.94 26.22
C ASP A 68 0.85 11.00 25.69
N PHE A 69 0.36 11.24 24.47
CA PHE A 69 -0.62 10.35 23.84
C PHE A 69 -0.10 8.91 23.71
N ARG A 70 1.18 8.72 23.36
CA ARG A 70 1.82 7.39 23.27
C ARG A 70 1.76 6.62 24.59
N GLN A 71 1.70 7.30 25.73
CA GLN A 71 1.63 6.68 27.05
C GLN A 71 0.23 6.13 27.40
N THR A 72 -0.80 6.52 26.63
CA THR A 72 -2.15 5.97 26.79
C THR A 72 -2.25 4.55 26.22
N TYR A 73 -3.29 3.81 26.59
CA TYR A 73 -3.56 2.49 25.99
C TYR A 73 -3.77 2.60 24.47
N GLN A 74 -4.53 3.59 24.01
CA GLN A 74 -4.79 3.82 22.59
C GLN A 74 -3.51 4.21 21.84
N GLY A 75 -2.70 5.15 22.36
CA GLY A 75 -1.42 5.50 21.73
C GLY A 75 -0.41 4.36 21.70
N ARG A 76 -0.50 3.40 22.63
CA ARG A 76 0.29 2.17 22.57
C ARG A 76 -0.06 1.29 21.36
N ILE A 77 -1.35 1.17 21.06
CA ILE A 77 -1.86 0.44 19.90
C ILE A 77 -1.51 1.19 18.62
N GLU A 78 -1.91 2.47 18.53
CA GLU A 78 -1.71 3.31 17.35
C GLU A 78 -0.24 3.41 16.94
N GLY A 79 0.69 3.47 17.90
CA GLY A 79 2.12 3.51 17.57
C GLY A 79 2.64 2.30 16.79
N SER A 80 1.93 1.17 16.82
CA SER A 80 2.24 -0.05 16.06
C SER A 80 1.35 -0.23 14.82
N LEU A 81 0.49 0.75 14.49
CA LEU A 81 -0.42 0.72 13.35
C LEU A 81 0.00 1.76 12.30
N PRO A 82 0.99 1.45 11.44
CA PRO A 82 1.19 2.22 10.23
C PRO A 82 -0.01 2.05 9.30
N PHE A 83 -0.27 3.05 8.46
CA PHE A 83 -1.27 2.91 7.39
C PHE A 83 -0.58 2.79 6.02
N VAL A 84 -1.29 2.18 5.08
CA VAL A 84 -0.94 2.22 3.66
C VAL A 84 -2.20 2.24 2.81
N PHE A 85 -2.27 3.21 1.90
CA PHE A 85 -3.34 3.35 0.93
C PHE A 85 -2.76 3.24 -0.47
N LEU A 86 -3.26 2.30 -1.26
CA LEU A 86 -2.90 2.13 -2.67
C LEU A 86 -4.07 2.57 -3.56
N ILE A 87 -3.81 3.55 -4.42
CA ILE A 87 -4.77 4.11 -5.37
C ILE A 87 -4.28 3.80 -6.78
N LEU A 88 -5.00 2.91 -7.47
CA LEU A 88 -4.67 2.48 -8.83
C LEU A 88 -5.54 3.18 -9.88
N PRO A 89 -5.05 3.33 -11.13
CA PRO A 89 -5.83 3.89 -12.23
C PRO A 89 -7.19 3.22 -12.41
N LYS A 90 -8.20 3.98 -12.83
CA LYS A 90 -9.57 3.46 -12.99
C LYS A 90 -9.64 2.31 -14.01
N TRP A 91 -8.88 2.40 -15.10
CA TRP A 91 -8.83 1.36 -16.13
C TRP A 91 -8.12 0.11 -15.61
N TRP A 92 -7.06 0.26 -14.80
CA TRP A 92 -6.29 -0.86 -14.26
C TRP A 92 -7.20 -1.76 -13.42
N ARG A 93 -8.00 -1.16 -12.54
CA ARG A 93 -8.97 -1.86 -11.69
C ARG A 93 -10.06 -2.60 -12.47
N LYS A 94 -10.37 -2.14 -13.69
CA LYS A 94 -11.34 -2.77 -14.60
C LYS A 94 -10.72 -3.88 -15.45
N LYS A 95 -9.43 -3.74 -15.80
CA LYS A 95 -8.68 -4.77 -16.54
C LYS A 95 -8.32 -5.94 -15.63
N TYR A 96 -7.66 -5.65 -14.52
CA TYR A 96 -7.12 -6.65 -13.58
C TYR A 96 -8.09 -6.90 -12.42
N THR A 97 -9.28 -7.41 -12.74
CA THR A 97 -10.38 -7.53 -11.78
C THR A 97 -10.05 -8.46 -10.61
N MET A 98 -9.35 -9.58 -10.88
CA MET A 98 -8.97 -10.55 -9.85
C MET A 98 -7.91 -10.01 -8.90
N ALA A 99 -6.84 -9.42 -9.43
CA ALA A 99 -5.82 -8.75 -8.64
C ALA A 99 -6.43 -7.64 -7.77
N PHE A 100 -7.34 -6.84 -8.33
CA PHE A 100 -8.04 -5.80 -7.58
C PHE A 100 -9.02 -6.35 -6.53
N ALA A 101 -9.62 -7.53 -6.75
CA ALA A 101 -10.45 -8.20 -5.76
C ALA A 101 -9.60 -8.71 -4.58
N ASN A 102 -8.44 -9.32 -4.86
CA ASN A 102 -7.48 -9.74 -3.84
C ASN A 102 -6.96 -8.54 -3.04
N LEU A 103 -6.57 -7.44 -3.69
CA LEU A 103 -6.16 -6.20 -3.00
C LEU A 103 -7.23 -5.72 -2.01
N LYS A 104 -8.50 -5.73 -2.40
CA LYS A 104 -9.61 -5.32 -1.52
C LYS A 104 -9.83 -6.29 -0.37
N ARG A 105 -9.70 -7.60 -0.61
CA ARG A 105 -9.78 -8.62 0.45
C ARG A 105 -8.66 -8.43 1.47
N ASN A 106 -7.43 -8.27 0.97
CA ASN A 106 -6.22 -8.17 1.78
C ASN A 106 -6.18 -6.93 2.68
N ALA A 107 -7.05 -5.94 2.46
CA ALA A 107 -7.21 -4.80 3.37
C ALA A 107 -7.60 -5.20 4.81
N ALA A 108 -8.11 -6.42 5.01
CA ALA A 108 -8.41 -7.00 6.32
C ALA A 108 -7.40 -8.07 6.76
N SER A 109 -6.30 -8.27 6.03
CA SER A 109 -5.29 -9.29 6.30
C SER A 109 -4.05 -8.70 7.00
N LEU A 110 -3.31 -9.54 7.72
CA LEU A 110 -1.99 -9.18 8.26
C LEU A 110 -1.00 -8.99 7.11
N THR A 111 -0.51 -7.76 6.94
CA THR A 111 0.44 -7.40 5.89
C THR A 111 1.67 -6.70 6.45
N THR A 112 2.74 -6.67 5.67
CA THR A 112 4.04 -6.08 6.01
C THR A 112 4.57 -5.26 4.83
N PRO A 113 5.60 -4.42 5.04
CA PRO A 113 6.30 -3.75 3.95
C PRO A 113 6.89 -4.69 2.89
N TYR A 114 7.15 -5.96 3.22
CA TYR A 114 7.61 -6.96 2.24
C TYR A 114 6.50 -7.30 1.23
N ASP A 115 5.25 -7.33 1.67
CA ASP A 115 4.12 -7.53 0.76
C ASP A 115 3.94 -6.34 -0.19
N LEU A 116 4.17 -5.11 0.31
CA LEU A 116 4.21 -3.92 -0.53
C LEU A 116 5.34 -3.99 -1.55
N TYR A 117 6.53 -4.47 -1.16
CA TYR A 117 7.65 -4.66 -2.08
C TYR A 117 7.27 -5.63 -3.22
N GLU A 118 6.69 -6.79 -2.91
CA GLU A 118 6.21 -7.73 -3.94
C GLU A 118 5.10 -7.11 -4.81
N THR A 119 4.22 -6.29 -4.22
CA THR A 119 3.17 -5.57 -4.96
C THR A 119 3.77 -4.54 -5.93
N LEU A 120 4.86 -3.86 -5.55
CA LEU A 120 5.57 -2.93 -6.41
C LEU A 120 6.24 -3.66 -7.59
N LEU A 121 6.80 -4.86 -7.36
CA LEU A 121 7.34 -5.70 -8.44
C LEU A 121 6.24 -6.10 -9.43
N ASP A 122 5.09 -6.57 -8.95
CA ASP A 122 3.95 -6.90 -9.82
C ASP A 122 3.41 -5.68 -10.58
N LEU A 123 3.48 -4.47 -10.03
CA LEU A 123 3.10 -3.25 -10.74
C LEU A 123 4.03 -2.93 -11.93
N LEU A 124 5.29 -3.37 -11.87
CA LEU A 124 6.26 -3.24 -12.96
C LEU A 124 6.11 -4.33 -14.03
N ASP A 125 5.43 -5.43 -13.69
CA ASP A 125 5.19 -6.57 -14.58
C ASP A 125 3.67 -6.80 -14.80
N PRO A 126 3.10 -6.19 -15.85
CA PRO A 126 1.69 -6.37 -16.18
C PRO A 126 1.27 -7.83 -16.43
N GLU A 127 2.20 -8.70 -16.86
CA GLU A 127 1.92 -10.12 -17.11
C GLU A 127 1.70 -10.88 -15.80
N ALA A 128 2.47 -10.54 -14.76
CA ALA A 128 2.31 -11.10 -13.41
C ALA A 128 0.94 -10.84 -12.77
N THR A 129 0.22 -9.83 -13.28
CA THR A 129 -1.11 -9.41 -12.81
C THR A 129 -2.25 -9.98 -13.68
N GLU A 130 -1.95 -10.59 -14.82
CA GLU A 130 -2.98 -11.21 -15.67
C GLU A 130 -3.69 -12.35 -14.94
N GLU A 131 -4.97 -12.57 -15.27
CA GLU A 131 -5.85 -13.43 -14.47
C GLU A 131 -5.34 -14.87 -14.36
N ASP A 132 -4.86 -15.44 -15.46
CA ASP A 132 -4.33 -16.81 -15.49
C ASP A 132 -3.09 -16.96 -14.61
N GLU A 133 -2.24 -15.93 -14.58
CA GLU A 133 -1.02 -15.92 -13.78
C GLU A 133 -1.33 -15.76 -12.29
N ILE A 134 -2.28 -14.87 -11.93
CA ILE A 134 -2.80 -14.76 -10.57
C ILE A 134 -3.39 -16.10 -10.11
N ARG A 135 -4.18 -16.79 -10.95
CA ARG A 135 -4.73 -18.12 -10.63
C ARG A 135 -3.62 -19.15 -10.40
N ARG A 136 -2.61 -19.16 -11.26
CA ARG A 136 -1.46 -20.08 -11.16
C ARG A 136 -0.68 -19.84 -9.87
N ARG A 137 -0.28 -18.60 -9.59
CA ARG A 137 0.46 -18.20 -8.37
C ARG A 137 -0.35 -18.45 -7.10
N THR A 138 -1.67 -18.21 -7.14
CA THR A 138 -2.58 -18.51 -6.02
C THR A 138 -2.61 -20.01 -5.68
N LYS A 139 -2.62 -20.89 -6.70
CA LYS A 139 -2.54 -22.34 -6.45
C LYS A 139 -1.25 -22.74 -5.77
N VAL A 140 -0.12 -22.13 -6.14
CA VAL A 140 1.17 -22.39 -5.50
C VAL A 140 1.13 -22.01 -4.02
N ILE A 141 0.60 -20.81 -3.70
CA ILE A 141 0.45 -20.35 -2.31
C ILE A 141 -0.45 -21.31 -1.51
N ASN A 142 -1.59 -21.70 -2.08
CA ASN A 142 -2.54 -22.58 -1.39
C ASN A 142 -2.07 -24.04 -1.26
N ALA A 143 -1.08 -24.45 -2.05
CA ALA A 143 -0.51 -25.80 -2.01
C ALA A 143 0.67 -25.93 -1.04
N VAL A 144 1.08 -24.84 -0.38
CA VAL A 144 2.12 -24.88 0.65
C VAL A 144 1.58 -25.66 1.87
N GLU A 145 2.02 -26.90 2.03
CA GLU A 145 1.62 -27.77 3.16
C GLU A 145 2.34 -27.38 4.46
N ASP A 146 3.63 -27.03 4.38
CA ASP A 146 4.39 -26.49 5.50
C ASP A 146 4.32 -24.96 5.45
N GLU A 147 3.50 -24.37 6.30
CA GLU A 147 3.30 -22.92 6.41
C GLU A 147 4.61 -22.15 6.55
N LYS A 148 5.68 -22.75 7.11
CA LYS A 148 7.00 -22.12 7.23
C LYS A 148 7.69 -21.88 5.89
N LEU A 149 7.23 -22.53 4.83
CA LEU A 149 7.70 -22.32 3.46
C LEU A 149 6.93 -21.21 2.75
N LEU A 150 5.92 -20.60 3.39
CA LEU A 150 5.26 -19.43 2.82
C LEU A 150 6.28 -18.30 2.60
N PRO A 151 6.24 -17.63 1.44
CA PRO A 151 7.06 -16.46 1.20
C PRO A 151 6.83 -15.39 2.26
N ARG A 152 7.93 -14.78 2.73
CA ARG A 152 7.86 -13.67 3.69
C ARG A 152 7.02 -12.50 3.16
N GLY A 153 7.19 -12.16 1.89
CA GLY A 153 6.39 -11.17 1.17
C GLY A 153 5.44 -11.87 0.20
N ILE A 154 4.18 -11.46 0.21
CA ILE A 154 3.14 -11.90 -0.74
C ILE A 154 2.53 -10.64 -1.34
N SER A 155 2.63 -10.49 -2.67
CA SER A 155 1.99 -9.38 -3.38
C SER A 155 0.52 -9.25 -3.00
N TRP A 156 0.03 -8.03 -2.79
CA TRP A 156 -1.36 -7.76 -2.46
C TRP A 156 -2.33 -8.08 -3.61
N PHE A 157 -1.82 -8.39 -4.80
CA PHE A 157 -2.62 -8.91 -5.91
C PHE A 157 -2.88 -10.41 -5.83
N LEU A 158 -2.19 -11.13 -4.92
CA LEU A 158 -2.46 -12.51 -4.54
C LEU A 158 -3.22 -12.55 -3.21
N PRO A 159 -4.02 -13.59 -2.92
CA PRO A 159 -4.68 -13.69 -1.63
C PRO A 159 -3.67 -13.93 -0.51
N ILE A 160 -3.67 -13.06 0.50
CA ILE A 160 -2.91 -13.32 1.73
C ILE A 160 -3.67 -14.36 2.54
N PRO A 161 -3.02 -15.44 3.00
CA PRO A 161 -3.70 -16.48 3.78
C PRO A 161 -4.29 -15.94 5.09
N ASP A 162 -5.53 -16.30 5.40
CA ASP A 162 -6.23 -15.84 6.62
C ASP A 162 -5.58 -16.39 7.90
N TYR A 163 -4.80 -17.47 7.79
CA TYR A 163 -4.05 -18.09 8.88
C TYR A 163 -2.63 -17.51 9.07
N ARG A 164 -2.22 -16.51 8.25
CA ARG A 164 -0.88 -15.90 8.38
C ARG A 164 -0.73 -15.21 9.73
N THR A 165 0.25 -15.66 10.52
CA THR A 165 0.59 -15.11 11.84
C THR A 165 1.77 -14.12 11.75
N CYS A 166 2.05 -13.43 12.86
CA CYS A 166 3.25 -12.58 12.99
C CYS A 166 4.54 -13.37 12.70
N ASP A 167 4.66 -14.59 13.23
CA ASP A 167 5.83 -15.45 13.02
C ASP A 167 6.04 -15.78 11.53
N LEU A 168 4.96 -16.16 10.83
CA LEU A 168 4.99 -16.44 9.39
C LEU A 168 5.32 -15.20 8.56
N ALA A 169 4.89 -14.02 9.02
CA ALA A 169 5.22 -12.73 8.41
C ALA A 169 6.63 -12.22 8.77
N GLY A 170 7.33 -12.88 9.69
CA GLY A 170 8.63 -12.44 10.21
C GLY A 170 8.55 -11.13 11.00
N ILE A 171 7.46 -10.95 11.76
CA ILE A 171 7.26 -9.86 12.72
C ILE A 171 7.70 -10.39 14.10
N PRO A 172 8.70 -9.76 14.76
CA PRO A 172 9.23 -10.21 16.04
C PRO A 172 8.30 -9.94 17.23
#